data_AF-A0A3L6NC28-F1
#
_entry.id   AF-A0A3L6NC28-F1
#
_cell.length_a   1.000
_cell.length_b   1.000
_cell.length_c   1.000
_cell.angle_alpha   90.00
_cell.angle_beta   90.00
_cell.angle_gamma   90.00
#
_symmetry.space_group_name_H-M   'P 1'
#
loop_
_entity.id
_entity.type
_entity.pdbx_description
1 polymer ?
#
loop_
_entity_poly.entity_id
_entity_poly.type
_entity_poly.pdbx_seq_one_letter_code
_entity_poly.pdbx_strand_id
1 'polypeptide(L)'
;MDQLFPQFTRLPPEVRAAIWEHTLPEGDGGAALYMYNMDWWAQYSPPGVAFHDMTTQGIQKLSRTPRVQVPIPTCAAVCKEGRRVVEQWRKKNNLGWYFREETKGDILVRPFDAERDILYVSRLKWESFQLLAVDWENDDEHAAVVRIMESIKYLALPAFTAYYSISTIAALLPWMKNIKTIYVVWNKLPKAHTIKRPPPDVAEIADIKVTLDAPVQPRWELDTFLQRENTVELHQPDEDTGRDFVEEGELAEWLDDIDDLWNTTEVDPEIWDEDEEKLKTPQVHVTVKELPTWY
;
A
#
# COMPACT_ATOMS: atom_id res chain seq x y z
N MET A 1 -21.88 -1.54 -31.05
CA MET A 1 -23.07 -2.41 -30.94
C MET A 1 -23.79 -2.02 -29.65
N ASP A 2 -24.82 -1.18 -29.77
CA ASP A 2 -25.63 -0.74 -28.62
C ASP A 2 -26.63 -1.83 -28.24
N GLN A 3 -26.22 -2.76 -27.37
CA GLN A 3 -27.19 -3.60 -26.67
C GLN A 3 -27.79 -2.78 -25.51
N LEU A 4 -28.73 -1.91 -25.85
CA LEU A 4 -29.67 -1.35 -24.88
C LEU A 4 -30.47 -2.50 -24.29
N PHE A 5 -30.35 -2.71 -22.97
CA PHE A 5 -31.22 -3.61 -22.20
C PHE A 5 -32.64 -3.00 -22.18
N PRO A 6 -33.56 -3.39 -23.09
CA PRO A 6 -34.78 -2.61 -23.37
C PRO A 6 -35.78 -2.66 -22.21
N GLN A 7 -35.61 -3.63 -21.31
CA GLN A 7 -36.45 -3.82 -20.15
C GLN A 7 -36.00 -2.98 -18.95
N PHE A 8 -34.70 -2.67 -18.85
CA PHE A 8 -34.19 -1.88 -17.74
C PHE A 8 -34.77 -0.46 -17.75
N THR A 9 -34.85 0.16 -18.92
CA THR A 9 -35.44 1.51 -19.09
C THR A 9 -36.95 1.57 -18.81
N ARG A 10 -37.64 0.43 -18.73
CA ARG A 10 -39.06 0.35 -18.38
C ARG A 10 -39.33 0.30 -16.88
N LEU A 11 -38.29 0.07 -16.06
CA LEU A 11 -38.42 0.11 -14.61
C LEU A 11 -38.65 1.55 -14.12
N PRO A 12 -39.40 1.76 -13.03
CA PRO A 12 -39.50 3.06 -12.37
C PRO A 12 -38.11 3.64 -12.03
N PRO A 13 -37.91 4.96 -12.11
CA PRO A 13 -36.61 5.60 -11.84
C PRO A 13 -36.02 5.22 -10.47
N GLU A 14 -36.87 5.06 -9.45
CA GLU A 14 -36.48 4.69 -8.09
C GLU A 14 -35.91 3.27 -8.04
N VAL A 15 -36.51 2.34 -8.78
CA VAL A 15 -36.03 0.96 -8.89
C VAL A 15 -34.70 0.91 -9.65
N ARG A 16 -34.57 1.68 -10.74
CA ARG A 16 -33.29 1.77 -11.48
C ARG A 16 -32.17 2.34 -10.61
N ALA A 17 -32.47 3.39 -9.84
CA ALA A 17 -31.51 3.99 -8.91
C ALA A 17 -31.07 2.98 -7.83
N ALA A 18 -32.01 2.26 -7.22
CA ALA A 18 -31.71 1.23 -6.23
C ALA A 18 -30.84 0.10 -6.82
N ILE A 19 -31.11 -0.33 -8.06
CA ILE A 19 -30.27 -1.32 -8.74
C ILE A 19 -28.84 -0.77 -8.92
N TRP A 20 -28.69 0.46 -9.40
CA TRP A 20 -27.36 1.06 -9.56
C TRP A 20 -26.62 1.19 -8.23
N GLU A 21 -27.30 1.62 -7.17
CA GLU A 21 -26.71 1.70 -5.84
C GLU A 21 -26.24 0.35 -5.33
N HIS A 22 -26.99 -0.72 -5.61
CA HIS A 22 -26.62 -2.09 -5.25
C HIS A 22 -25.43 -2.64 -6.03
N THR A 23 -25.08 -2.04 -7.18
CA THR A 23 -23.86 -2.41 -7.93
C THR A 23 -22.59 -1.72 -7.43
N LEU A 24 -22.72 -0.75 -6.53
CA LEU A 24 -21.56 -0.04 -5.99
C LEU A 24 -20.84 -0.90 -4.96
N PRO A 25 -19.50 -0.81 -4.88
CA PRO A 25 -18.76 -1.45 -3.79
C PRO A 25 -19.12 -0.80 -2.45
N GLU A 26 -19.02 -1.60 -1.39
CA GLU A 26 -19.12 -1.10 -0.03
C GLU A 26 -17.91 -0.22 0.29
N GLY A 27 -18.17 0.99 0.78
CA GLY A 27 -17.12 1.96 1.12
C GLY A 27 -16.33 2.44 -0.10
N ASP A 28 -15.01 2.50 0.06
CA ASP A 28 -14.04 3.07 -0.88
C ASP A 28 -13.00 2.06 -1.39
N GLY A 29 -13.38 0.78 -1.41
CA GLY A 29 -12.57 -0.31 -1.96
C GLY A 29 -11.82 -1.15 -0.92
N GLY A 30 -11.92 -0.87 0.39
CA GLY A 30 -11.33 -1.71 1.44
C GLY A 30 -9.80 -1.51 1.62
N ALA A 31 -9.12 -2.45 2.27
CA ALA A 31 -7.68 -2.39 2.58
C ALA A 31 -6.80 -2.57 1.32
N ALA A 32 -5.84 -1.66 1.10
CA ALA A 32 -4.83 -1.77 0.05
C ALA A 32 -3.44 -2.02 0.60
N LEU A 33 -2.59 -2.63 -0.22
CA LEU A 33 -1.15 -2.57 -0.06
C LEU A 33 -0.64 -1.25 -0.62
N TYR A 34 0.03 -0.48 0.21
CA TYR A 34 0.71 0.76 -0.16
C TYR A 34 2.20 0.54 -0.19
N MET A 35 2.81 0.76 -1.35
CA MET A 35 4.26 0.59 -1.50
C MET A 35 5.00 1.74 -0.82
N TYR A 36 5.88 1.39 0.12
CA TYR A 36 6.72 2.33 0.84
C TYR A 36 7.49 3.26 -0.11
N ASN A 37 7.40 4.55 0.18
CA ASN A 37 8.08 5.62 -0.51
C ASN A 37 8.21 6.83 0.42
N MET A 38 9.00 7.81 0.00
CA MET A 38 9.28 8.99 0.82
C MET A 38 8.05 9.87 1.05
N ASP A 39 7.04 9.86 0.18
CA ASP A 39 5.79 10.58 0.42
C ASP A 39 4.99 10.02 1.60
N TRP A 40 4.99 8.70 1.77
CA TRP A 40 4.42 8.06 2.95
C TRP A 40 5.22 8.38 4.21
N TRP A 41 6.55 8.37 4.14
CA TRP A 41 7.39 8.74 5.29
C TRP A 41 7.18 10.20 5.70
N ALA A 42 7.16 11.11 4.72
CA ALA A 42 7.10 12.54 4.95
C ALA A 42 5.75 13.03 5.51
N GLN A 43 4.68 12.22 5.48
CA GLN A 43 3.39 12.60 6.08
C GLN A 43 3.46 12.73 7.61
N TYR A 44 4.40 12.02 8.25
CA TYR A 44 4.60 12.01 9.69
C TYR A 44 5.73 12.95 10.16
N SER A 45 6.46 13.51 9.21
CA SER A 45 7.55 14.45 9.47
C SER A 45 7.00 15.88 9.62
N PRO A 46 7.36 16.59 10.71
CA PRO A 46 6.99 17.99 10.85
C PRO A 46 7.48 18.81 9.64
N PRO A 47 6.73 19.84 9.21
CA PRO A 47 7.22 20.77 8.21
C PRO A 47 8.56 21.40 8.66
N GLY A 48 9.63 21.23 7.88
CA GLY A 48 10.94 21.82 8.16
C GLY A 48 11.97 20.90 8.83
N VAL A 49 11.58 19.72 9.31
CA VAL A 49 12.53 18.70 9.73
C VAL A 49 13.09 18.02 8.49
N ALA A 50 14.39 18.20 8.24
CA ALA A 50 15.11 17.48 7.20
C ALA A 50 15.61 16.17 7.80
N PHE A 51 15.45 15.05 7.11
CA PHE A 51 16.15 13.82 7.48
C PHE A 51 17.52 13.83 6.81
N HIS A 52 18.51 13.24 7.47
CA HIS A 52 19.84 13.02 6.92
C HIS A 52 19.70 12.39 5.49
N ASP A 53 20.46 12.91 4.52
CA ASP A 53 20.36 12.68 3.05
C ASP A 53 19.21 13.31 2.26
N MET A 54 18.19 13.88 2.88
CA MET A 54 17.18 14.67 2.17
C MET A 54 17.41 16.16 2.40
N THR A 55 17.88 16.87 1.36
CA THR A 55 17.87 18.34 1.40
C THR A 55 16.47 18.84 1.78
N THR A 56 16.39 19.86 2.63
CA THR A 56 15.12 20.47 3.06
C THR A 56 14.23 20.84 1.86
N GLN A 57 14.84 21.17 0.71
CA GLN A 57 14.16 21.45 -0.55
C GLN A 57 13.50 20.22 -1.19
N GLY A 58 14.06 19.01 -1.03
CA GLY A 58 13.47 17.76 -1.52
C GLY A 58 12.21 17.37 -0.73
N ILE A 59 12.27 17.46 0.60
CA ILE A 59 11.13 17.17 1.49
C ILE A 59 9.97 18.14 1.28
N GLN A 60 10.26 19.42 1.01
CA GLN A 60 9.22 20.44 0.74
C GLN A 60 8.46 20.19 -0.57
N LYS A 61 9.04 19.41 -1.50
CA LYS A 61 8.39 19.05 -2.77
C LYS A 61 7.55 17.78 -2.68
N LEU A 62 7.65 17.02 -1.59
CA LEU A 62 6.83 15.83 -1.39
C LEU A 62 5.37 16.21 -1.14
N SER A 63 4.44 15.41 -1.66
CA SER A 63 3.01 15.64 -1.45
C SER A 63 2.60 15.43 0.01
N ARG A 64 3.35 14.61 0.78
CA ARG A 64 3.04 14.25 2.18
C ARG A 64 1.62 13.68 2.36
N THR A 65 1.04 13.18 1.28
CA THR A 65 -0.30 12.60 1.28
C THR A 65 -0.26 11.39 0.36
N PRO A 66 0.19 10.24 0.88
CA PRO A 66 0.16 8.98 0.15
C PRO A 66 -1.26 8.66 -0.33
N ARG A 67 -1.40 8.23 -1.57
CA ARG A 67 -2.69 7.93 -2.19
C ARG A 67 -2.69 6.58 -2.90
N VAL A 68 -3.83 5.90 -2.82
CA VAL A 68 -4.09 4.65 -3.53
C VAL A 68 -5.23 4.84 -4.53
N GLN A 69 -5.14 4.14 -5.66
CA GLN A 69 -6.27 4.05 -6.57
C GLN A 69 -7.44 3.28 -5.94
N VAL A 70 -8.64 3.59 -6.40
CA VAL A 70 -9.88 2.90 -6.05
C VAL A 70 -10.51 2.40 -7.36
N PRO A 71 -10.98 1.14 -7.42
CA PRO A 71 -11.68 0.65 -8.60
C PRO A 71 -12.87 1.54 -8.96
N ILE A 72 -12.90 2.01 -10.20
CA ILE A 72 -14.08 2.71 -10.72
C ILE A 72 -15.22 1.68 -10.82
N PRO A 73 -16.42 1.95 -10.29
CA PRO A 73 -17.56 1.04 -10.46
C PRO A 73 -17.99 0.94 -11.93
N THR A 74 -18.30 -0.27 -12.40
CA THR A 74 -18.66 -0.58 -13.81
C THR A 74 -19.86 0.19 -14.30
N CYS A 75 -20.80 0.49 -13.41
CA CYS A 75 -21.97 1.30 -13.72
C CYS A 75 -21.63 2.74 -14.15
N ALA A 76 -20.43 3.27 -13.87
CA ALA A 76 -19.98 4.59 -14.34
C ALA A 76 -19.90 4.70 -15.88
N ALA A 77 -19.55 3.59 -16.54
CA ALA A 77 -19.35 3.53 -17.98
C ALA A 77 -20.65 3.21 -18.74
N VAL A 78 -21.68 2.69 -18.07
CA VAL A 78 -22.88 2.16 -18.73
C VAL A 78 -23.80 3.25 -19.28
N CYS A 79 -24.20 4.23 -18.44
CA CYS A 79 -25.13 5.28 -18.84
C CYS A 79 -25.06 6.52 -17.92
N LYS A 80 -25.84 7.56 -18.25
CA LYS A 80 -25.92 8.80 -17.45
C LYS A 80 -26.43 8.55 -16.02
N GLU A 81 -27.37 7.62 -15.83
CA GLU A 81 -27.91 7.30 -14.50
C GLU A 81 -26.85 6.63 -13.63
N GLY A 82 -26.15 5.62 -14.15
CA GLY A 82 -25.05 4.95 -13.44
C GLY A 82 -23.92 5.91 -13.07
N ARG A 83 -23.52 6.78 -13.99
CA ARG A 83 -22.52 7.84 -13.71
C ARG A 83 -22.94 8.78 -12.57
N ARG A 84 -24.22 9.15 -12.51
CA ARG A 84 -24.75 10.01 -11.45
C ARG A 84 -24.68 9.32 -10.08
N VAL A 85 -24.99 8.03 -10.02
CA VAL A 85 -24.94 7.23 -8.79
C VAL A 85 -23.49 7.08 -8.31
N VAL A 86 -22.56 6.81 -9.22
CA VAL A 86 -21.12 6.77 -8.90
C VAL A 86 -20.61 8.11 -8.38
N GLU A 87 -21.04 9.24 -8.95
CA GLU A 87 -20.65 10.56 -8.47
C GLU A 87 -21.16 10.87 -7.06
N GLN A 88 -22.35 10.38 -6.70
CA GLN A 88 -22.88 10.48 -5.33
C GLN A 88 -22.10 9.59 -4.35
N TRP A 89 -21.82 8.35 -4.74
CA TRP A 89 -20.99 7.43 -3.96
C TRP A 89 -19.56 7.95 -3.75
N ARG A 90 -18.95 8.54 -4.79
CA ARG A 90 -17.64 9.19 -4.72
C ARG A 90 -17.60 10.28 -3.65
N LYS A 91 -18.60 11.17 -3.66
CA LYS A 91 -18.72 12.26 -2.68
C LYS A 91 -18.93 11.73 -1.26
N LYS A 92 -19.81 10.72 -1.11
CA LYS A 92 -20.08 10.07 0.18
C LYS A 92 -18.80 9.47 0.80
N ASN A 93 -17.93 8.91 -0.03
CA ASN A 93 -16.69 8.25 0.38
C ASN A 93 -15.44 9.15 0.29
N ASN A 94 -15.60 10.46 0.07
CA ASN A 94 -14.51 11.44 -0.01
C ASN A 94 -13.40 11.07 -1.03
N LEU A 95 -13.79 10.57 -2.21
CA LEU A 95 -12.84 10.14 -3.24
C LEU A 95 -12.53 11.27 -4.23
N GLY A 96 -11.26 11.35 -4.64
CA GLY A 96 -10.77 12.32 -5.62
C GLY A 96 -10.77 11.75 -7.03
N TRP A 97 -11.15 12.56 -8.02
CA TRP A 97 -10.85 12.31 -9.42
C TRP A 97 -9.46 12.85 -9.75
N TYR A 98 -8.67 12.05 -10.44
CA TYR A 98 -7.37 12.46 -10.97
C TYR A 98 -7.26 12.05 -12.43
N PHE A 99 -6.72 12.96 -13.24
CA PHE A 99 -6.41 12.67 -14.63
C PHE A 99 -5.04 12.00 -14.73
N ARG A 100 -4.97 10.88 -15.44
CA ARG A 100 -3.75 10.13 -15.70
C ARG A 100 -3.22 10.46 -17.10
N GLU A 101 -2.02 11.03 -17.16
CA GLU A 101 -1.44 11.45 -18.44
C GLU A 101 -1.09 10.27 -19.35
N GLU A 102 -0.59 9.16 -18.79
CA GLU A 102 -0.12 8.04 -19.62
C GLU A 102 -1.25 7.37 -20.40
N THR A 103 -2.44 7.28 -19.79
CA THR A 103 -3.60 6.58 -20.36
C THR A 103 -4.68 7.53 -20.87
N LYS A 104 -4.53 8.84 -20.65
CA LYS A 104 -5.53 9.87 -20.99
C LYS A 104 -6.91 9.55 -20.41
N GLY A 105 -6.94 9.02 -19.19
CA GLY A 105 -8.16 8.59 -18.51
C GLY A 105 -8.20 9.07 -17.06
N ASP A 106 -9.40 9.16 -16.51
CA ASP A 106 -9.61 9.50 -15.11
C ASP A 106 -9.47 8.26 -14.22
N ILE A 107 -8.90 8.46 -13.04
CA ILE A 107 -8.80 7.47 -11.97
C ILE A 107 -9.45 8.01 -10.70
N LEU A 108 -10.02 7.12 -9.90
CA LEU A 108 -10.46 7.43 -8.55
C LEU A 108 -9.33 7.13 -7.56
N VAL A 109 -9.16 8.00 -6.58
CA VAL A 109 -8.16 7.82 -5.54
C VAL A 109 -8.68 8.21 -4.17
N ARG A 110 -8.06 7.63 -3.14
CA ARG A 110 -8.22 8.04 -1.74
C ARG A 110 -6.86 8.16 -1.05
N PRO A 111 -6.77 8.90 0.07
CA PRO A 111 -5.61 8.85 0.95
C PRO A 111 -5.37 7.43 1.47
N PHE A 112 -4.10 7.11 1.74
CA PHE A 112 -3.73 5.95 2.56
C PHE A 112 -4.35 6.06 3.95
N ASP A 113 -4.79 4.93 4.49
CA ASP A 113 -5.45 4.84 5.79
C ASP A 113 -4.70 3.84 6.69
N ALA A 114 -3.93 4.35 7.64
CA ALA A 114 -3.11 3.55 8.55
C ALA A 114 -3.92 2.58 9.44
N GLU A 115 -5.24 2.77 9.56
CA GLU A 115 -6.10 1.88 10.35
C GLU A 115 -6.41 0.55 9.66
N ARG A 116 -6.25 0.48 8.33
CA ARG A 116 -6.63 -0.69 7.53
C ARG A 116 -5.71 -1.02 6.37
N ASP A 117 -4.98 -0.05 5.82
CA ASP A 117 -4.06 -0.29 4.72
C ASP A 117 -2.76 -0.88 5.24
N ILE A 118 -2.09 -1.62 4.36
CA ILE A 118 -0.90 -2.40 4.65
C ILE A 118 0.29 -1.70 4.02
N LEU A 119 1.29 -1.35 4.82
CA LEU A 119 2.54 -0.80 4.30
C LEU A 119 3.39 -1.93 3.74
N TYR A 120 3.60 -1.93 2.42
CA TYR A 120 4.49 -2.88 1.77
C TYR A 120 5.88 -2.28 1.57
N VAL A 121 6.90 -2.87 2.19
CA VAL A 121 8.30 -2.46 2.01
C VAL A 121 9.00 -3.46 1.10
N SER A 122 9.30 -3.06 -0.14
CA SER A 122 10.00 -3.92 -1.10
C SER A 122 11.45 -4.16 -0.66
N ARG A 123 12.07 -5.24 -1.19
CA ARG A 123 13.48 -5.55 -0.93
C ARG A 123 14.40 -4.34 -1.24
N LEU A 124 14.20 -3.71 -2.40
CA LEU A 124 14.94 -2.53 -2.86
C LEU A 124 14.87 -1.32 -1.92
N LYS A 125 13.84 -1.26 -1.07
CA LYS A 125 13.62 -0.15 -0.13
C LYS A 125 13.82 -0.55 1.33
N TRP A 126 14.14 -1.81 1.58
CA TRP A 126 14.30 -2.35 2.92
C TRP A 126 15.48 -1.71 3.66
N GLU A 127 16.61 -1.53 2.97
CA GLU A 127 17.79 -0.84 3.54
C GLU A 127 17.47 0.62 3.89
N SER A 128 16.86 1.37 2.98
CA SER A 128 16.47 2.75 3.26
C SER A 128 15.44 2.83 4.40
N PHE A 129 14.52 1.88 4.49
CA PHE A 129 13.51 1.84 5.54
C PHE A 129 14.13 1.61 6.92
N GLN A 130 15.06 0.65 7.06
CA GLN A 130 15.69 0.36 8.35
C GLN A 130 16.68 1.46 8.78
N LEU A 131 17.44 2.06 7.84
CA LEU A 131 18.40 3.12 8.16
C LEU A 131 17.69 4.34 8.74
N LEU A 132 16.60 4.77 8.13
CA LEU A 132 15.80 5.89 8.63
C LEU A 132 15.14 5.61 9.98
N ALA A 133 15.06 4.34 10.39
CA ALA A 133 14.54 3.95 11.69
C ALA A 133 15.60 3.96 12.80
N VAL A 134 16.88 4.26 12.50
CA VAL A 134 17.98 4.29 13.49
C VAL A 134 18.92 5.50 13.34
N ASP A 135 18.83 6.24 12.24
CA ASP A 135 19.72 7.36 11.90
C ASP A 135 19.01 8.71 12.12
N TRP A 136 19.14 9.25 13.34
CA TRP A 136 18.63 10.58 13.72
C TRP A 136 19.70 11.41 14.43
N GLU A 137 19.75 12.72 14.15
CA GLU A 137 20.76 13.62 14.71
C GLU A 137 20.25 14.45 15.90
N ASN A 138 18.93 14.55 16.06
CA ASN A 138 18.29 15.39 17.08
C ASN A 138 16.98 14.79 17.62
N ASP A 139 16.48 15.36 18.71
CA ASP A 139 15.28 14.89 19.41
C ASP A 139 14.01 15.01 18.55
N ASP A 140 13.93 16.00 17.65
CA ASP A 140 12.77 16.21 16.78
C ASP A 140 12.66 15.12 15.70
N GLU A 141 13.81 14.74 15.12
CA GLU A 141 13.93 13.61 14.19
C GLU A 141 13.63 12.29 14.89
N HIS A 142 14.21 12.07 16.06
CA HIS A 142 13.94 10.87 16.86
C HIS A 142 12.44 10.74 17.16
N ALA A 143 11.80 11.83 17.62
CA ALA A 143 10.36 11.84 17.87
C ALA A 143 9.53 11.60 16.59
N ALA A 144 9.99 12.04 15.42
CA ALA A 144 9.35 11.76 14.15
C ALA A 144 9.46 10.27 13.78
N VAL A 145 10.63 9.66 13.93
CA VAL A 145 10.84 8.23 13.71
C VAL A 145 9.95 7.41 14.62
N VAL A 146 9.89 7.72 15.92
CA VAL A 146 9.00 7.03 16.87
C VAL A 146 7.53 7.09 16.41
N ARG A 147 7.04 8.28 16.01
CA ARG A 147 5.66 8.42 15.50
C ARG A 147 5.42 7.60 14.22
N ILE A 148 6.42 7.53 13.34
CA ILE A 148 6.35 6.76 12.09
C ILE A 148 6.24 5.27 12.42
N MET A 149 7.13 4.75 13.25
CA MET A 149 7.15 3.33 13.62
C MET A 149 5.86 2.94 14.37
N GLU A 150 5.40 3.77 15.29
CA GLU A 150 4.14 3.57 16.01
C GLU A 150 2.90 3.67 15.09
N SER A 151 2.99 4.31 13.94
CA SER A 151 1.87 4.40 12.99
C SER A 151 1.62 3.12 12.19
N ILE A 152 2.59 2.20 12.15
CA ILE A 152 2.52 0.98 11.36
C ILE A 152 1.69 -0.07 12.11
N LYS A 153 0.50 -0.37 11.59
CA LYS A 153 -0.38 -1.44 12.12
C LYS A 153 -0.27 -2.73 11.33
N TYR A 154 -0.04 -2.62 10.03
CA TYR A 154 0.09 -3.77 9.15
C TYR A 154 1.30 -3.54 8.24
N LEU A 155 2.27 -4.44 8.35
CA LEU A 155 3.50 -4.42 7.55
C LEU A 155 3.45 -5.58 6.58
N ALA A 156 3.85 -5.38 5.33
CA ALA A 156 4.05 -6.43 4.36
C ALA A 156 5.48 -6.41 3.82
N LEU A 157 6.11 -7.58 3.74
CA LEU A 157 7.46 -7.78 3.24
C LEU A 157 7.47 -8.90 2.20
N PRO A 158 8.31 -8.83 1.15
CA PRO A 158 8.63 -10.01 0.35
C PRO A 158 9.11 -11.16 1.24
N ALA A 159 8.75 -12.39 0.91
CA ALA A 159 9.21 -13.58 1.62
C ALA A 159 10.74 -13.63 1.78
N PHE A 160 11.48 -13.28 0.72
CA PHE A 160 12.93 -13.18 0.76
C PHE A 160 13.43 -12.18 1.82
N THR A 161 12.81 -11.00 1.89
CA THR A 161 13.17 -9.98 2.90
C THR A 161 12.81 -10.46 4.30
N ALA A 162 11.63 -11.04 4.49
CA ALA A 162 11.19 -11.55 5.78
C ALA A 162 12.14 -12.65 6.30
N TYR A 163 12.56 -13.56 5.42
CA TYR A 163 13.46 -14.67 5.71
C TYR A 163 14.89 -14.19 6.04
N TYR A 164 15.51 -13.42 5.15
CA TYR A 164 16.92 -13.02 5.28
C TYR A 164 17.14 -11.75 6.12
N SER A 165 16.13 -11.24 6.80
CA SER A 165 16.25 -10.04 7.65
C SER A 165 15.57 -10.19 9.00
N ILE A 166 15.45 -11.42 9.50
CA ILE A 166 14.85 -11.74 10.81
C ILE A 166 15.49 -10.90 11.93
N SER A 167 16.82 -10.80 12.00
CA SER A 167 17.51 -9.99 13.02
C SER A 167 17.17 -8.50 12.94
N THR A 168 17.09 -7.93 11.73
CA THR A 168 16.67 -6.54 11.52
C THR A 168 15.20 -6.34 11.91
N ILE A 169 14.33 -7.28 11.55
CA ILE A 169 12.91 -7.23 11.91
C ILE A 169 12.76 -7.28 13.43
N ALA A 170 13.47 -8.21 14.09
CA ALA A 170 13.52 -8.32 15.55
C ALA A 170 13.94 -7.00 16.22
N ALA A 171 14.95 -6.32 15.68
CA ALA A 171 15.41 -5.04 16.21
C ALA A 171 14.40 -3.89 16.01
N LEU A 172 13.60 -3.92 14.93
CA LEU A 172 12.64 -2.88 14.61
C LEU A 172 11.28 -3.05 15.30
N LEU A 173 10.85 -4.29 15.56
CA LEU A 173 9.52 -4.57 16.11
C LEU A 173 9.21 -3.88 17.45
N PRO A 174 10.15 -3.72 18.41
CA PRO A 174 9.90 -2.98 19.65
C PRO A 174 9.46 -1.53 19.43
N TRP A 175 9.84 -0.93 18.30
CA TRP A 175 9.45 0.42 17.93
C TRP A 175 8.05 0.51 17.31
N MET A 176 7.51 -0.61 16.81
CA MET A 176 6.21 -0.69 16.16
C MET A 176 5.11 -1.09 17.15
N LYS A 177 4.90 -0.28 18.20
CA LYS A 177 4.00 -0.65 19.33
C LYS A 177 2.54 -0.97 18.94
N ASN A 178 2.08 -0.49 17.79
CA ASN A 178 0.72 -0.71 17.30
C ASN A 178 0.64 -1.77 16.19
N ILE A 179 1.74 -2.50 15.91
CA ILE A 179 1.75 -3.57 14.92
C ILE A 179 0.74 -4.65 15.32
N LYS A 180 -0.08 -5.06 14.36
CA LYS A 180 -1.09 -6.10 14.51
C LYS A 180 -0.77 -7.33 13.70
N THR A 181 -0.14 -7.18 12.54
CA THR A 181 0.14 -8.30 11.63
C THR A 181 1.32 -7.97 10.72
N ILE A 182 2.18 -8.97 10.51
CA ILE A 182 3.22 -8.95 9.48
C ILE A 182 2.77 -9.90 8.37
N TYR A 183 2.56 -9.37 7.18
CA TYR A 183 2.24 -10.14 5.99
C TYR A 183 3.52 -10.49 5.24
N VAL A 184 3.69 -11.78 4.95
CA VAL A 184 4.83 -12.29 4.19
C VAL A 184 4.35 -12.62 2.78
N VAL A 185 4.80 -11.85 1.80
CA VAL A 185 4.32 -11.89 0.42
C VAL A 185 5.18 -12.86 -0.41
N TRP A 186 4.54 -13.90 -0.91
CA TRP A 186 5.12 -14.92 -1.77
C TRP A 186 4.74 -14.73 -3.24
N ASN A 187 5.43 -15.46 -4.12
CA ASN A 187 5.22 -15.46 -5.56
C ASN A 187 5.46 -14.06 -6.16
N LYS A 188 4.63 -13.68 -7.14
CA LYS A 188 4.75 -12.41 -7.84
C LYS A 188 4.59 -11.23 -6.88
N LEU A 189 5.67 -10.44 -6.78
CA LEU A 189 5.73 -9.27 -5.90
C LEU A 189 5.03 -8.03 -6.50
N PRO A 190 4.45 -7.14 -5.67
CA PRO A 190 3.94 -5.84 -6.08
C PRO A 190 5.02 -4.99 -6.73
N LYS A 191 4.67 -4.37 -7.88
CA LYS A 191 5.55 -3.46 -8.60
C LYS A 191 4.98 -2.04 -8.56
N ALA A 192 5.85 -1.08 -8.27
CA ALA A 192 5.47 0.32 -8.25
C ALA A 192 5.31 0.84 -9.67
N HIS A 193 4.23 1.57 -9.89
CA HIS A 193 4.00 2.30 -11.13
C HIS A 193 3.88 3.78 -10.81
N THR A 194 4.75 4.59 -11.39
CA THR A 194 4.65 6.04 -11.27
C THR A 194 3.55 6.53 -12.18
N ILE A 195 2.57 7.24 -11.60
CA ILE A 195 1.50 7.91 -12.34
C ILE A 195 1.86 9.38 -12.44
N LYS A 196 2.10 9.87 -13.66
CA LYS A 196 2.39 11.28 -13.93
C LYS A 196 1.09 12.06 -14.07
N ARG A 197 1.11 13.28 -13.54
CA ARG A 197 0.04 14.27 -13.70
C ARG A 197 0.43 15.33 -14.73
N PRO A 198 -0.53 16.00 -15.38
CA PRO A 198 -0.21 17.21 -16.11
C PRO A 198 0.30 18.28 -15.13
N PRO A 199 1.26 19.10 -15.54
CA PRO A 199 1.53 20.33 -14.80
C PRO A 199 0.25 21.19 -14.78
N PRO A 200 -0.04 21.91 -13.68
CA PRO A 200 -1.18 22.81 -13.65
C PRO A 200 -1.10 23.84 -14.78
N ASP A 201 -2.24 24.14 -15.43
CA ASP A 201 -2.33 25.13 -16.49
C ASP A 201 -2.07 26.54 -15.90
N VAL A 202 -1.17 27.29 -16.51
CA VAL A 202 -0.51 28.47 -15.92
C VAL A 202 -1.43 29.72 -15.95
N ALA A 203 -2.75 29.55 -15.95
CA ALA A 203 -3.73 30.63 -15.98
C ALA A 203 -4.52 30.81 -14.66
N GLU A 204 -4.48 29.86 -13.72
CA GLU A 204 -5.27 29.90 -12.47
C GLU A 204 -4.45 30.03 -11.18
N ILE A 205 -3.17 30.39 -11.25
CA ILE A 205 -2.31 30.51 -10.05
C ILE A 205 -2.09 31.97 -9.69
N ALA A 206 -3.04 32.54 -8.94
CA ALA A 206 -2.74 33.66 -8.05
C ALA A 206 -2.75 33.25 -6.56
N ASP A 207 -3.52 32.22 -6.14
CA ASP A 207 -3.64 31.88 -4.71
C ASP A 207 -3.67 30.39 -4.34
N ILE A 208 -3.28 29.48 -5.24
CA ILE A 208 -3.02 28.07 -4.86
C ILE A 208 -1.62 27.69 -5.30
N LYS A 209 -0.65 27.95 -4.42
CA LYS A 209 0.67 27.32 -4.51
C LYS A 209 0.56 25.89 -4.01
N VAL A 210 1.08 24.97 -4.82
CA VAL A 210 1.40 23.55 -4.53
C VAL A 210 0.33 22.54 -4.93
N THR A 211 0.67 21.69 -5.91
CA THR A 211 0.32 20.26 -6.00
C THR A 211 1.08 19.62 -7.18
N LEU A 212 2.40 19.82 -7.23
CA LEU A 212 3.22 18.94 -8.07
C LEU A 212 3.41 17.61 -7.32
N ASP A 213 3.09 16.52 -8.02
CA ASP A 213 3.52 15.14 -7.77
C ASP A 213 3.09 14.51 -6.44
N ALA A 214 1.80 14.19 -6.30
CA ALA A 214 1.42 13.16 -5.34
C ALA A 214 1.54 11.78 -5.99
N PRO A 215 2.39 10.87 -5.48
CA PRO A 215 2.42 9.51 -5.98
C PRO A 215 1.06 8.86 -5.71
N VAL A 216 0.44 8.40 -6.78
CA VAL A 216 -0.76 7.58 -6.70
C VAL A 216 -0.31 6.16 -6.99
N GLN A 217 -0.41 5.28 -5.99
CA GLN A 217 -0.04 3.88 -6.13
C GLN A 217 -1.17 3.08 -6.80
N PRO A 218 -0.85 2.10 -7.67
CA PRO A 218 -1.83 1.14 -8.13
C PRO A 218 -2.48 0.40 -6.96
N ARG A 219 -3.68 -0.13 -7.20
CA ARG A 219 -4.42 -0.87 -6.18
C ARG A 219 -3.87 -2.29 -6.11
N TRP A 220 -3.13 -2.59 -5.04
CA TRP A 220 -2.75 -3.95 -4.70
C TRP A 220 -3.55 -4.43 -3.49
N GLU A 221 -3.95 -5.69 -3.50
CA GLU A 221 -4.70 -6.31 -2.41
C GLU A 221 -4.13 -7.69 -2.08
N LEU A 222 -4.38 -8.15 -0.86
CA LEU A 222 -4.20 -9.54 -0.48
C LEU A 222 -5.10 -10.41 -1.35
N ASP A 223 -4.57 -11.51 -1.85
CA ASP A 223 -5.31 -12.41 -2.76
C ASP A 223 -5.59 -13.76 -2.11
N THR A 224 -4.55 -14.54 -1.84
CA THR A 224 -4.68 -15.87 -1.23
C THR A 224 -3.92 -15.93 0.08
N PHE A 225 -4.53 -16.54 1.10
CA PHE A 225 -3.87 -16.87 2.37
C PHE A 225 -3.31 -18.28 2.26
N LEU A 226 -1.99 -18.38 2.33
CA LEU A 226 -1.28 -19.62 2.06
C LEU A 226 -1.29 -20.55 3.28
N GLN A 227 -1.35 -21.85 3.00
CA GLN A 227 -1.24 -22.96 3.94
C GLN A 227 0.10 -23.69 3.73
N ARG A 228 0.59 -24.42 4.73
CA ARG A 228 1.93 -25.06 4.71
C ARG A 228 2.11 -25.99 3.51
N GLU A 229 1.04 -26.63 3.04
CA GLU A 229 1.05 -27.53 1.87
C GLU A 229 1.11 -26.83 0.51
N ASN A 230 1.07 -25.48 0.46
CA ASN A 230 1.15 -24.77 -0.80
C ASN A 230 2.58 -24.72 -1.32
N THR A 231 2.74 -24.98 -2.62
CA THR A 231 3.96 -24.66 -3.35
C THR A 231 4.03 -23.15 -3.59
N VAL A 232 5.17 -22.56 -3.26
CA VAL A 232 5.40 -21.12 -3.33
C VAL A 232 6.71 -20.84 -4.05
N GLU A 233 6.80 -19.65 -4.60
CA GLU A 233 7.99 -19.12 -5.24
C GLU A 233 8.59 -18.02 -4.35
N LEU A 234 9.85 -18.17 -3.96
CA LEU A 234 10.67 -17.17 -3.32
C LEU A 234 11.30 -16.28 -4.40
N HIS A 235 10.85 -15.04 -4.49
CA HIS A 235 11.35 -14.07 -5.47
C HIS A 235 12.43 -13.18 -4.84
N GLN A 236 13.64 -13.21 -5.41
CA GLN A 236 14.74 -12.31 -5.11
C GLN A 236 15.01 -11.41 -6.31
N PRO A 237 14.58 -10.13 -6.29
CA PRO A 237 14.93 -9.19 -7.34
C PRO A 237 16.44 -8.86 -7.27
N ASP A 238 17.14 -9.05 -8.38
CA ASP A 238 18.54 -8.63 -8.57
C ASP A 238 18.55 -7.16 -9.00
N GLU A 239 19.17 -6.33 -8.16
CA GLU A 239 19.23 -4.88 -8.33
C GLU A 239 20.18 -4.46 -9.47
N ASP A 240 21.23 -5.25 -9.71
CA ASP A 240 22.28 -4.92 -10.69
C ASP A 240 21.88 -5.35 -12.10
N THR A 241 21.20 -6.48 -12.21
CA THR A 241 20.84 -7.06 -13.52
C THR A 241 19.38 -6.85 -13.90
N GLY A 242 18.53 -6.44 -12.95
CA GLY A 242 17.08 -6.31 -13.14
C GLY A 242 16.38 -7.65 -13.38
N ARG A 243 17.04 -8.78 -13.07
CA ARG A 243 16.49 -10.12 -13.18
C ARG A 243 15.85 -10.52 -11.86
N ASP A 244 14.73 -11.23 -11.93
CA ASP A 244 14.13 -11.84 -10.74
C ASP A 244 14.68 -13.28 -10.65
N PHE A 245 15.44 -13.58 -9.59
CA PHE A 245 15.76 -14.96 -9.24
C PHE A 245 14.56 -15.56 -8.51
N VAL A 246 14.19 -16.77 -8.92
CA VAL A 246 13.00 -17.46 -8.41
C VAL A 246 13.38 -18.85 -7.98
N GLU A 247 13.05 -19.18 -6.74
CA GLU A 247 13.20 -20.52 -6.17
C GLU A 247 11.84 -21.05 -5.76
N GLU A 248 11.46 -22.23 -6.26
CA GLU A 248 10.18 -22.86 -5.96
C GLU A 248 10.38 -23.92 -4.88
N GLY A 249 9.49 -23.97 -3.88
CA GLY A 249 9.52 -24.95 -2.81
C GLY A 249 8.18 -25.07 -2.08
N GLU A 250 8.04 -26.07 -1.23
CA GLU A 250 6.87 -26.19 -0.36
C GLU A 250 6.96 -25.16 0.76
N LEU A 251 5.86 -24.47 1.06
CA LEU A 251 5.85 -23.44 2.11
C LEU A 251 6.28 -24.03 3.46
N ALA A 252 5.89 -25.27 3.77
CA ALA A 252 6.29 -25.96 4.99
C ALA A 252 7.81 -25.94 5.23
N GLU A 253 8.62 -26.25 4.20
CA GLU A 253 10.09 -26.32 4.31
C GLU A 253 10.66 -24.94 4.64
N TRP A 254 10.19 -23.89 3.95
CA TRP A 254 10.60 -22.52 4.23
C TRP A 254 10.20 -22.06 5.64
N LEU A 255 9.03 -22.45 6.12
CA LEU A 255 8.55 -22.07 7.44
C LEU A 255 9.33 -22.77 8.55
N ASP A 256 9.68 -24.05 8.38
CA ASP A 256 10.52 -24.78 9.34
C ASP A 256 11.87 -24.06 9.50
N ASP A 257 12.50 -23.65 8.40
CA ASP A 257 13.76 -22.89 8.43
C ASP A 257 13.59 -21.49 9.07
N ILE A 258 12.47 -20.80 8.81
CA ILE A 258 12.16 -19.50 9.44
C ILE A 258 11.98 -19.64 10.95
N ASP A 259 11.25 -20.66 11.39
CA ASP A 259 10.98 -20.93 12.79
C ASP A 259 12.30 -21.21 13.53
N ASP A 260 13.21 -22.00 12.95
CA ASP A 260 14.56 -22.24 13.47
C ASP A 260 15.41 -20.95 13.58
N LEU A 261 15.32 -20.08 12.58
CA LEU A 261 16.02 -18.79 12.60
C LEU A 261 15.48 -17.85 13.67
N TRP A 262 14.16 -17.80 13.86
CA TRP A 262 13.55 -17.03 14.94
C TRP A 262 14.00 -17.54 16.32
N ASN A 263 14.01 -18.86 16.52
CA ASN A 263 14.43 -19.49 17.78
C ASN A 263 15.89 -19.24 18.14
N THR A 264 16.74 -18.97 17.15
CA THR A 264 18.18 -18.72 17.35
C THR A 264 18.55 -17.24 17.34
N THR A 265 17.62 -16.36 16.97
CA THR A 265 17.83 -14.92 16.94
C THR A 265 17.59 -14.33 18.33
N GLU A 266 18.47 -13.44 18.78
CA GLU A 266 18.23 -12.66 20.00
C GLU A 266 17.07 -11.69 19.76
N VAL A 267 15.97 -11.91 20.48
CA VAL A 267 14.72 -11.17 20.35
C VAL A 267 14.34 -10.52 21.67
N ASP A 268 13.73 -9.33 21.59
CA ASP A 268 13.23 -8.64 22.77
C ASP A 268 12.06 -9.44 23.40
N PRO A 269 12.06 -9.67 24.73
CA PRO A 269 10.95 -10.34 25.41
C PRO A 269 9.59 -9.67 25.20
N GLU A 270 9.54 -8.38 24.85
CA GLU A 270 8.30 -7.67 24.52
C GLU A 270 7.65 -8.20 23.24
N ILE A 271 8.43 -8.71 22.28
CA ILE A 271 7.94 -9.18 20.97
C ILE A 271 7.87 -10.70 20.85
N TRP A 272 8.58 -11.43 21.71
CA TRP A 272 8.65 -12.89 21.71
C TRP A 272 7.81 -13.51 22.83
N ASP A 273 7.15 -14.62 22.53
CA ASP A 273 6.48 -15.48 23.50
C ASP A 273 7.39 -16.68 23.80
N GLU A 274 7.98 -16.70 25.00
CA GLU A 274 8.90 -17.76 25.42
C GLU A 274 8.19 -19.11 25.61
N ASP A 275 6.90 -19.13 25.98
CA ASP A 275 6.16 -20.37 26.22
C ASP A 275 5.71 -21.03 24.91
N GLU A 276 5.37 -20.21 23.91
CA GLU A 276 4.92 -20.68 22.59
C GLU A 276 6.05 -20.71 21.54
N GLU A 277 7.28 -20.34 21.92
CA GLU A 277 8.46 -20.25 21.06
C GLU A 277 8.17 -19.55 19.72
N LYS A 278 7.49 -18.39 19.78
CA LYS A 278 7.11 -17.65 18.57
C LYS A 278 6.96 -16.14 18.81
N LEU A 279 6.86 -15.38 17.73
CA LEU A 279 6.48 -13.96 17.81
C LEU A 279 5.05 -13.80 18.35
N LYS A 280 4.88 -12.83 19.26
CA LYS A 280 3.56 -12.36 19.71
C LYS A 280 2.76 -11.71 18.57
N THR A 281 3.47 -11.09 17.62
CA THR A 281 2.85 -10.52 16.43
C THR A 281 2.62 -11.61 15.38
N PRO A 282 1.38 -11.82 14.89
CA PRO A 282 1.12 -12.87 13.92
C PRO A 282 1.81 -12.58 12.58
N GLN A 283 2.46 -13.61 12.05
CA GLN A 283 2.96 -13.66 10.68
C GLN A 283 1.94 -14.38 9.79
N VAL A 284 1.55 -13.76 8.67
CA VAL A 284 0.54 -14.30 7.76
C VAL A 284 1.10 -14.37 6.35
N HIS A 285 1.19 -15.57 5.79
CA HIS A 285 1.76 -15.82 4.47
C HIS A 285 0.69 -15.69 3.40
N VAL A 286 0.97 -14.86 2.39
CA VAL A 286 -0.04 -14.42 1.42
C VAL A 286 0.54 -14.32 0.01
N THR A 287 -0.34 -14.42 -0.98
CA THR A 287 -0.13 -13.85 -2.31
C THR A 287 -0.88 -12.53 -2.44
N VAL A 288 -0.52 -11.75 -3.46
CA VAL A 288 -1.10 -10.44 -3.71
C VAL A 288 -1.46 -10.29 -5.18
N LYS A 289 -2.44 -9.43 -5.46
CA LYS A 289 -2.85 -9.12 -6.84
C LYS A 289 -3.02 -7.63 -7.04
N GLU A 290 -2.72 -7.19 -8.26
CA GLU A 290 -3.08 -5.86 -8.72
C GLU A 290 -4.54 -5.89 -9.20
N LEU A 291 -5.36 -4.97 -8.70
CA LEU A 291 -6.70 -4.77 -9.21
C LEU A 291 -6.70 -3.72 -10.33
N PRO A 292 -7.32 -4.01 -11.49
CA PRO A 292 -7.55 -2.99 -12.49
C PRO A 292 -8.50 -1.94 -11.93
N THR A 293 -8.05 -0.68 -11.94
CA THR A 293 -8.83 0.45 -11.43
C THR A 293 -9.39 1.33 -12.54
N TRP A 294 -9.29 0.88 -13.79
CA TRP A 294 -9.73 1.60 -14.99
C TRP A 294 -10.35 0.63 -16.02
N TYR A 295 -11.02 1.20 -17.02
CA TYR A 295 -11.60 0.51 -18.19
C TYR A 295 -10.71 0.63 -19.41
#